data_AF-A0AAX1BJS8-F1
#
_entry.id   AF-A0AAX1BJS8-F1
#
_cell.length_a   1.000
_cell.length_b   1.000
_cell.length_c   1.000
_cell.angle_alpha   90.00
_cell.angle_beta   90.00
_cell.angle_gamma   90.00
#
_symmetry.space_group_name_H-M   'P 1'
#
loop_
_entity.id
_entity.type
_entity.pdbx_description
1 polymer ?
#
loop_
_entity_poly.entity_id
_entity_poly.type
_entity_poly.pdbx_seq_one_letter_code
_entity_poly.pdbx_strand_id
1 'polypeptide(L)'
;LGVTLVSPQLMNAYLLGQQLPEVWDFGMFSIAKVGYQAQVIPALLAGLALGVIETRLKRIVPDYLYLVVVPVCSLILAVFLAHALIGPFGRMIGDGVAFAVRHLMTGSFAPIGAALFGFLYAPLVITGVHQTTLAIDLQMIQS
;
A
#
# COMPACT_ATOMS: atom_id res chain seq x y z
N LEU A 1 -3.22 13.11 0.96
CA LEU A 1 -3.11 11.66 1.24
C LEU A 1 -1.99 11.00 0.43
N GLY A 2 -1.97 11.08 -0.91
CA GLY A 2 -0.91 10.41 -1.69
C GLY A 2 0.51 10.77 -1.25
N VAL A 3 0.81 12.08 -1.14
CA VAL A 3 2.13 12.58 -0.70
C VAL A 3 2.53 12.07 0.69
N THR A 4 1.59 11.91 1.62
CA THR A 4 1.90 11.43 2.97
C THR A 4 2.23 9.94 2.99
N LEU A 5 1.77 9.16 2.01
CA LEU A 5 2.07 7.72 1.88
C LEU A 5 3.44 7.47 1.25
N VAL A 6 4.00 8.45 0.53
CA VAL A 6 5.31 8.34 -0.15
C VAL A 6 6.29 9.42 0.31
N SER A 7 6.07 9.96 1.50
CA SER A 7 6.92 11.01 2.07
C SER A 7 8.38 10.54 2.19
N PRO A 8 9.37 11.38 1.84
CA PRO A 8 10.79 11.04 1.96
C PRO A 8 11.25 10.84 3.41
N GLN A 9 10.45 11.25 4.39
CA GLN A 9 10.69 10.99 5.82
C GLN A 9 10.36 9.54 6.22
N LEU A 10 9.58 8.84 5.40
CA LEU A 10 9.29 7.43 5.60
C LEU A 10 10.37 6.61 4.92
N MET A 11 10.71 5.47 5.52
CA MET A 11 11.59 4.51 4.89
C MET A 11 10.99 4.08 3.55
N ASN A 12 11.82 4.06 2.52
CA ASN A 12 11.41 3.61 1.21
C ASN A 12 11.03 2.12 1.27
N ALA A 13 9.83 1.78 0.77
CA ALA A 13 9.33 0.42 0.73
C ALA A 13 10.26 -0.59 0.03
N TYR A 14 11.11 -0.14 -0.91
CA TYR A 14 12.10 -0.99 -1.57
C TYR A 14 13.24 -1.47 -0.67
N LEU A 15 13.50 -0.76 0.43
CA LEU A 15 14.58 -1.10 1.36
C LEU A 15 14.12 -2.09 2.44
N LEU A 16 12.85 -2.47 2.43
CA LEU A 16 12.29 -3.43 3.39
C LEU A 16 12.96 -4.79 3.20
N GLY A 17 13.51 -5.36 4.28
CA GLY A 17 14.26 -6.62 4.24
C GLY A 17 15.79 -6.43 4.19
N GLN A 18 16.27 -5.26 3.75
CA GLN A 18 17.69 -4.88 3.84
C GLN A 18 17.99 -4.04 5.09
N GLN A 19 17.03 -3.19 5.48
CA GLN A 19 17.15 -2.33 6.64
C GLN A 19 15.94 -2.53 7.57
N LEU A 20 16.18 -2.41 8.88
CA LEU A 20 15.12 -2.43 9.88
C LEU A 20 14.41 -1.07 9.87
N PRO A 21 13.09 -1.02 9.62
CA PRO A 21 12.38 0.24 9.64
C PRO A 21 12.32 0.81 11.05
N GLU A 22 12.54 2.12 11.17
CA GLU A 22 12.17 2.83 12.39
C GLU A 22 10.67 2.69 12.66
N VAL A 23 10.29 2.75 13.93
CA VAL A 23 8.91 2.50 14.36
C VAL A 23 8.44 3.70 15.19
N TRP A 24 7.19 4.12 14.98
CA TRP A 24 6.48 4.94 15.95
C TRP A 24 6.01 4.04 17.09
N ASP A 25 6.62 4.20 18.26
CA ASP A 25 6.26 3.44 19.46
C ASP A 25 5.24 4.23 20.30
N PHE A 26 4.06 3.63 20.48
CA PHE A 26 2.98 4.18 21.33
C PHE A 26 2.85 3.41 22.65
N GLY A 27 3.85 2.60 23.02
CA GLY A 27 3.89 1.76 24.21
C GLY A 27 3.05 0.48 24.09
N MET A 28 1.79 0.61 23.68
CA MET A 28 0.83 -0.50 23.54
C MET A 28 0.88 -1.16 22.14
N PHE A 29 1.26 -0.39 21.12
CA PHE A 29 1.41 -0.85 19.74
C PHE A 29 2.47 0.00 19.06
N SER A 30 3.01 -0.53 17.97
CA SER A 30 4.06 0.12 17.22
C SER A 30 3.74 0.11 15.73
N ILE A 31 4.00 1.22 15.05
CA ILE A 31 3.69 1.40 13.62
C ILE A 31 5.00 1.63 12.86
N ALA A 32 5.32 0.75 11.91
CA ALA A 32 6.53 0.88 11.11
C ALA A 32 6.47 2.16 10.23
N LYS A 33 7.51 2.99 10.29
CA LYS A 33 7.65 4.22 9.50
C LYS A 33 8.07 3.90 8.06
N VAL A 34 7.19 3.22 7.35
CA VAL A 34 7.46 2.77 5.98
C VAL A 34 6.46 3.42 5.04
N GLY A 35 6.97 3.91 3.91
CA GLY A 35 6.12 4.38 2.83
C GLY A 35 5.47 3.22 2.06
N TYR A 36 4.58 3.59 1.17
CA TYR A 36 3.89 2.68 0.26
C TYR A 36 4.29 2.97 -1.20
N GLN A 37 5.58 3.26 -1.42
CA GLN A 37 6.13 3.48 -2.75
C GLN A 37 5.86 2.24 -3.62
N ALA A 38 5.33 2.47 -4.83
CA ALA A 38 4.94 1.43 -5.79
C ALA A 38 3.95 0.36 -5.29
N GLN A 39 3.27 0.60 -4.17
CA GLN A 39 2.24 -0.32 -3.65
C GLN A 39 0.84 0.20 -3.98
N VAL A 40 0.18 -0.46 -4.94
CA VAL A 40 -1.14 -0.05 -5.43
C VAL A 40 -2.27 -0.40 -4.45
N ILE A 41 -2.22 -1.58 -3.83
CA ILE A 41 -3.27 -2.05 -2.91
C ILE A 41 -3.43 -1.12 -1.69
N PRO A 42 -2.36 -0.78 -0.93
CA PRO A 42 -2.47 0.15 0.19
C PRO A 42 -2.95 1.55 -0.24
N ALA A 43 -2.49 2.04 -1.40
CA ALA A 43 -2.88 3.36 -1.91
C ALA A 43 -4.38 3.41 -2.26
N LEU A 44 -4.92 2.37 -2.92
CA LEU A 44 -6.35 2.26 -3.24
C LEU A 44 -7.19 2.18 -1.98
N LEU A 45 -6.83 1.30 -1.04
CA LEU A 45 -7.55 1.14 0.22
C LEU A 45 -7.53 2.43 1.07
N ALA A 46 -6.40 3.13 1.12
CA ALA A 46 -6.30 4.41 1.81
C ALA A 46 -7.17 5.50 1.15
N GLY A 47 -7.20 5.55 -0.18
CA GLY A 47 -8.08 6.47 -0.92
C GLY A 47 -9.56 6.20 -0.67
N LEU A 48 -9.97 4.93 -0.67
CA LEU A 48 -11.34 4.52 -0.31
C LEU A 48 -11.68 4.90 1.13
N ALA A 49 -10.77 4.63 2.08
CA ALA A 49 -10.96 5.01 3.47
C ALA A 49 -11.16 6.53 3.63
N LEU A 50 -10.33 7.34 2.97
CA LEU A 50 -10.49 8.79 2.96
C LEU A 50 -11.86 9.20 2.43
N GLY A 51 -12.30 8.66 1.28
CA GLY A 51 -13.60 8.98 0.70
C GLY A 51 -14.77 8.61 1.62
N VAL A 52 -14.69 7.47 2.31
CA VAL A 52 -15.69 7.08 3.31
C VAL A 52 -15.68 8.03 4.51
N ILE A 53 -14.51 8.37 5.05
CA ILE A 53 -14.39 9.27 6.20
C ILE A 53 -14.92 10.67 5.84
N GLU A 54 -14.52 11.21 4.70
CA GLU A 54 -14.92 12.53 4.23
C GLU A 54 -16.44 12.63 4.03
N THR A 55 -17.04 11.65 3.35
CA THR A 55 -18.50 11.62 3.11
C THR A 55 -19.30 11.47 4.40
N ARG A 56 -18.78 10.75 5.40
CA ARG A 56 -19.42 10.63 6.72
C ARG A 56 -19.29 11.91 7.52
N LEU A 57 -18.11 12.51 7.53
CA LEU A 57 -17.83 13.73 8.28
C LEU A 57 -18.63 14.92 7.72
N LYS A 58 -18.78 14.99 6.39
CA LYS A 58 -19.66 15.96 5.72
C LYS A 58 -21.11 15.95 6.20
N ARG A 59 -21.62 14.80 6.66
CA ARG A 59 -23.00 14.70 7.18
C ARG A 59 -23.15 15.24 8.62
N ILE A 60 -22.04 15.38 9.34
CA ILE A 60 -22.02 15.74 10.76
C ILE A 60 -21.62 17.21 10.93
N VAL A 61 -20.71 17.70 10.09
CA VAL A 61 -20.15 19.05 10.18
C VAL A 61 -21.09 20.09 9.56
N PRO A 62 -21.37 21.21 10.26
CA PRO A 62 -22.15 22.33 9.71
C PRO A 62 -21.51 22.98 8.48
N ASP A 63 -22.33 23.48 7.55
CA ASP A 63 -21.87 24.02 6.25
C ASP A 63 -20.82 25.14 6.36
N TYR A 64 -20.90 25.98 7.40
CA TYR A 64 -19.94 27.07 7.61
C TYR A 64 -18.54 26.60 8.05
N LEU A 65 -18.41 25.37 8.55
CA LEU A 65 -17.12 24.76 8.92
C LEU A 65 -16.59 23.76 7.88
N TYR A 66 -17.42 23.43 6.89
CA TYR A 66 -17.16 22.34 5.93
C TYR A 66 -15.79 22.46 5.25
N LEU A 67 -15.46 23.64 4.74
CA LEU A 67 -14.23 23.86 3.94
C LEU A 67 -12.93 23.65 4.72
N VAL A 68 -12.98 23.70 6.05
CA VAL A 68 -11.79 23.57 6.89
C VAL A 68 -11.82 22.25 7.65
N VAL A 69 -12.90 21.97 8.37
CA VAL A 69 -12.97 20.85 9.30
C VAL A 69 -12.99 19.52 8.56
N VAL A 70 -13.79 19.41 7.49
CA VAL A 70 -13.93 18.14 6.77
C VAL A 70 -12.61 17.67 6.16
N PRO A 71 -11.90 18.45 5.31
CA PRO A 71 -10.67 17.98 4.68
C PRO A 71 -9.53 17.77 5.67
N VAL A 72 -9.43 18.57 6.75
CA VAL A 72 -8.35 18.42 7.74
C VAL A 72 -8.56 17.16 8.58
N CYS A 73 -9.75 17.00 9.17
CA CYS A 73 -10.03 15.86 10.02
C CYS A 73 -10.08 14.55 9.21
N SER A 74 -10.66 14.56 8.00
CA SER A 74 -10.67 13.36 7.16
C SER A 74 -9.27 12.93 6.75
N LEU A 75 -8.40 13.89 6.41
CA LEU A 75 -7.01 13.60 6.06
C LEU A 75 -6.23 13.03 7.25
N ILE A 76 -6.32 13.63 8.43
CA ILE A 76 -5.60 13.15 9.63
C ILE A 76 -6.02 11.72 9.97
N LEU A 77 -7.34 11.46 10.00
CA LEU A 77 -7.88 10.13 10.29
C LEU A 77 -7.48 9.11 9.22
N ALA A 78 -7.55 9.48 7.93
CA ALA A 78 -7.18 8.60 6.85
C ALA A 78 -5.68 8.28 6.84
N VAL A 79 -4.81 9.25 7.13
CA VAL A 79 -3.36 9.04 7.22
C VAL A 79 -3.02 8.10 8.38
N PHE A 80 -3.65 8.30 9.54
CA PHE A 80 -3.47 7.42 10.69
C PHE A 80 -3.91 5.99 10.35
N LEU A 81 -5.13 5.82 9.82
CA LEU A 81 -5.64 4.51 9.40
C LEU A 81 -4.77 3.85 8.32
N ALA A 82 -4.24 4.66 7.39
CA ALA A 82 -3.38 4.18 6.33
C ALA A 82 -2.12 3.50 6.86
N HIS A 83 -1.45 4.10 7.84
CA HIS A 83 -0.21 3.55 8.40
C HIS A 83 -0.47 2.51 9.49
N ALA A 84 -1.51 2.68 10.31
CA ALA A 84 -1.80 1.81 11.44
C ALA A 84 -2.37 0.45 11.00
N LEU A 85 -3.27 0.43 10.02
CA LEU A 85 -4.04 -0.77 9.66
C LEU A 85 -3.90 -1.15 8.19
N ILE A 86 -4.19 -0.21 7.28
CA ILE A 86 -4.30 -0.49 5.84
C ILE A 86 -2.94 -0.90 5.27
N GLY A 87 -1.88 -0.28 5.74
CA GLY A 87 -0.53 -0.53 5.30
C GLY A 87 -0.02 -1.93 5.63
N PRO A 88 0.01 -2.33 6.92
CA PRO A 88 0.34 -3.69 7.33
C PRO A 88 -0.53 -4.74 6.60
N PHE A 89 -1.83 -4.50 6.53
CA PHE A 89 -2.77 -5.40 5.86
C PHE A 89 -2.51 -5.52 4.36
N GLY A 90 -2.33 -4.40 3.67
CA GLY A 90 -2.04 -4.38 2.24
C GLY A 90 -0.68 -5.02 1.90
N ARG A 91 0.30 -4.93 2.82
CA ARG A 91 1.58 -5.62 2.68
C ARG A 91 1.43 -7.13 2.84
N MET A 92 0.68 -7.61 3.83
CA MET A 92 0.39 -9.04 3.96
C MET A 92 -0.24 -9.63 2.69
N ILE A 93 -1.16 -8.90 2.05
CA ILE A 93 -1.73 -9.31 0.77
C ILE A 93 -0.65 -9.33 -0.32
N GLY A 94 0.18 -8.30 -0.40
CA GLY A 94 1.29 -8.20 -1.35
C GLY A 94 2.27 -9.37 -1.24
N ASP A 95 2.67 -9.72 -0.02
CA ASP A 95 3.59 -10.84 0.26
C ASP A 95 2.96 -12.18 -0.13
N GLY A 96 1.65 -12.35 0.07
CA GLY A 96 0.91 -13.54 -0.39
C GLY A 96 0.87 -13.66 -1.91
N VAL A 97 0.66 -12.55 -2.62
CA VAL A 97 0.73 -12.52 -4.09
C VAL A 97 2.15 -12.81 -4.58
N ALA A 98 3.17 -12.23 -3.94
CA ALA A 98 4.57 -12.47 -4.24
C ALA A 98 4.92 -13.97 -4.12
N PHE A 99 4.47 -14.62 -3.04
CA PHE A 99 4.66 -16.05 -2.83
C PHE A 99 4.00 -16.89 -3.92
N ALA A 100 2.76 -16.59 -4.29
CA ALA A 100 2.04 -17.31 -5.34
C ALA A 100 2.73 -17.17 -6.71
N VAL A 101 3.14 -15.95 -7.07
CA VAL A 101 3.86 -15.68 -8.33
C VAL A 101 5.20 -16.41 -8.34
N ARG A 102 5.98 -16.34 -7.25
CA ARG A 102 7.25 -17.06 -7.12
C ARG A 102 7.07 -18.56 -7.33
N HIS A 103 6.09 -19.17 -6.68
CA HIS A 103 5.81 -20.59 -6.83
C HIS A 103 5.43 -20.97 -8.27
N LEU A 104 4.67 -20.12 -8.95
CA LEU A 104 4.29 -20.30 -10.35
C LEU A 104 5.49 -20.20 -11.30
N MET A 105 6.47 -19.35 -10.99
CA MET A 105 7.64 -19.07 -11.83
C MET A 105 8.83 -20.00 -11.56
N THR A 106 8.98 -20.56 -10.35
CA THR A 106 10.09 -21.46 -10.00
C THR A 106 9.71 -22.95 -9.95
N GLY A 107 8.42 -23.27 -10.06
CA GLY A 107 7.93 -24.66 -10.05
C GLY A 107 8.13 -25.40 -11.37
N SER A 108 7.73 -26.68 -11.40
CA SER A 108 7.83 -27.56 -12.59
C SER A 108 7.05 -27.06 -13.82
N PHE A 109 6.11 -26.13 -13.64
CA PHE A 109 5.31 -25.51 -14.71
C PHE A 109 5.76 -24.08 -15.06
N ALA A 110 6.98 -23.69 -14.69
CA ALA A 110 7.54 -22.36 -14.94
C ALA A 110 7.31 -21.79 -16.37
N PRO A 111 7.44 -22.56 -17.47
CA PRO A 111 7.18 -22.04 -18.81
C PRO A 111 5.71 -21.62 -19.02
N ILE A 112 4.76 -22.38 -18.46
CA ILE A 112 3.33 -22.09 -18.54
C ILE A 112 2.98 -20.91 -17.64
N GLY A 113 3.57 -20.86 -16.44
CA GLY A 113 3.42 -19.75 -15.52
C GLY A 113 3.91 -18.43 -16.11
N ALA A 114 5.08 -18.44 -16.75
CA ALA A 114 5.63 -17.27 -17.44
C ALA A 114 4.79 -16.84 -18.64
N ALA A 115 4.27 -17.78 -19.44
CA ALA A 115 3.39 -17.47 -20.56
C ALA A 115 2.07 -16.83 -20.11
N LEU A 116 1.45 -17.37 -19.06
CA LEU A 116 0.22 -16.82 -18.49
C LEU A 116 0.46 -15.43 -17.87
N PHE A 117 1.56 -15.26 -17.14
CA PHE A 117 1.93 -13.97 -16.55
C PHE A 117 2.16 -12.91 -17.64
N GLY A 118 2.90 -13.25 -18.70
CA GLY A 118 3.11 -12.35 -19.85
C GLY A 118 1.82 -11.96 -20.57
N PHE A 119 0.87 -12.89 -20.69
CA PHE A 119 -0.44 -12.61 -21.27
C PHE A 119 -1.29 -11.68 -20.37
N LEU A 120 -1.31 -11.93 -19.06
CA LEU A 120 -2.05 -11.12 -18.08
C LEU A 120 -1.36 -9.78 -17.74
N TYR A 121 -0.10 -9.60 -18.13
CA TYR A 121 0.66 -8.38 -17.84
C TYR A 121 0.01 -7.14 -18.47
N ALA A 122 -0.50 -7.21 -19.70
CA ALA A 122 -1.12 -6.06 -20.36
C ALA A 122 -2.36 -5.52 -19.60
N PRO A 123 -3.33 -6.35 -19.18
CA PRO A 123 -4.40 -5.91 -18.26
C PRO A 123 -3.88 -5.35 -16.92
N LEU A 124 -2.86 -5.97 -16.32
CA LEU A 124 -2.28 -5.50 -15.07
C LEU A 124 -1.64 -4.11 -15.20
N VAL A 125 -1.07 -3.79 -16.36
CA VAL A 125 -0.53 -2.46 -16.66
C VAL A 125 -1.64 -1.40 -16.63
N ILE A 126 -2.79 -1.68 -17.24
CA ILE A 126 -3.95 -0.77 -17.27
C ILE A 126 -4.44 -0.46 -15.85
N THR A 127 -4.45 -1.46 -14.96
CA THR A 127 -4.87 -1.28 -13.55
C THR A 127 -3.81 -0.61 -12.67
N GLY A 128 -2.59 -0.38 -13.18
CA GLY A 128 -1.46 0.15 -12.41
C GLY A 128 -0.79 -0.86 -11.48
N VAL A 129 -1.40 -2.02 -11.21
CA VAL A 129 -0.88 -3.08 -10.32
C VAL A 129 0.45 -3.65 -10.81
N HIS A 130 0.82 -3.50 -12.08
CA HIS A 130 2.17 -3.83 -12.56
C HIS A 130 3.32 -3.17 -11.76
N GLN A 131 3.08 -2.02 -11.12
CA GLN A 131 4.05 -1.38 -10.23
C GLN A 131 4.35 -2.24 -8.98
N THR A 132 3.39 -3.05 -8.53
CA THR A 132 3.63 -4.01 -7.44
C THR A 132 4.49 -5.19 -7.90
N THR A 133 4.49 -5.52 -9.20
CA THR A 133 5.38 -6.55 -9.77
C THR A 133 6.85 -6.19 -9.57
N LEU A 134 7.22 -4.91 -9.74
CA LEU A 134 8.60 -4.46 -9.48
C LEU A 134 9.02 -4.69 -8.03
N ALA A 135 8.11 -4.49 -7.07
CA ALA A 135 8.38 -4.78 -5.67
C ALA A 135 8.56 -6.29 -5.42
N ILE A 136 7.78 -7.13 -6.09
CA ILE A 136 7.88 -8.59 -6.03
C ILE A 136 9.20 -9.06 -6.67
N ASP A 137 9.57 -8.53 -7.84
CA ASP A 137 10.81 -8.88 -8.54
C ASP A 137 12.05 -8.55 -7.68
N LEU A 138 12.03 -7.39 -6.99
CA LEU A 138 13.09 -7.03 -6.05
C LEU A 138 13.17 -7.98 -4.84
N GLN A 139 12.03 -8.46 -4.33
CA GLN A 139 12.02 -9.51 -3.30
C GLN A 139 12.57 -10.85 -3.83
N MET A 140 12.28 -11.20 -5.09
CA MET A 140 12.79 -12.43 -5.71
C MET A 140 14.29 -12.38 -5.96
N ILE A 141 14.85 -11.21 -6.33
CA ILE A 141 16.30 -11.03 -6.54
C ILE A 141 17.09 -11.11 -5.22
N GLN A 142 16.47 -10.74 -4.10
CA GLN A 142 17.12 -10.72 -2.78
C GLN A 142 17.13 -12.07 -2.05
N SER A 143 16.46 -13.09 -2.59
CA SER A 143 16.40 -14.45 -2.02
C SER A 143 17.20 -15.46 -2.82
#